data_AF-A0A957WZM5-F1
#
_entry.id   AF-A0A957WZM5-F1
#
_cell.length_a   1.000
_cell.length_b   1.000
_cell.length_c   1.000
_cell.angle_alpha   90.00
_cell.angle_beta   90.00
_cell.angle_gamma   90.00
#
_symmetry.space_group_name_H-M   'P 1'
#
loop_
_entity.id
_entity.type
_entity.pdbx_description
1 polymer ?
#
loop_
_entity_poly.entity_id
_entity_poly.type
_entity_poly.pdbx_seq_one_letter_code
_entity_poly.pdbx_strand_id
1 'polypeptide(L)'
;TDRRYKYVLRLEERTPDGGWQPVTTTEREPYDGVIPTAFWDEGITVVEYSELSPPVPDFPAAPDRYRLTLQMYDGETLAKLPVTRGGEGELVVLWGD
;
A
#
# COMPACT_ATOMS: atom_id res chain seq x y z
N THR A 1 -0.26 -22.92 -8.71
CA THR A 1 -0.04 -21.91 -9.77
C THR A 1 0.89 -20.87 -9.20
N ASP A 2 1.94 -20.50 -9.93
CA ASP A 2 2.92 -19.50 -9.49
C ASP A 2 2.35 -18.09 -9.61
N ARG A 3 1.29 -17.79 -8.84
CA ARG A 3 0.61 -16.49 -8.92
C ARG A 3 1.44 -15.46 -8.17
N ARG A 4 2.04 -14.56 -8.93
CA ARG A 4 2.73 -13.38 -8.41
C ARG A 4 1.73 -12.25 -8.18
N TYR A 5 1.84 -11.57 -7.05
CA TYR A 5 1.06 -10.37 -6.78
C TYR A 5 1.97 -9.16 -6.71
N LYS A 6 1.41 -8.03 -7.10
CA LYS A 6 1.99 -6.73 -6.86
C LYS A 6 0.97 -5.82 -6.20
N TYR A 7 1.46 -4.76 -5.60
CA TYR A 7 0.61 -3.74 -5.01
C TYR A 7 1.09 -2.34 -5.34
N VAL A 8 0.14 -1.42 -5.44
CA VAL A 8 0.39 0.01 -5.40
C VAL A 8 -0.08 0.54 -4.06
N LEU A 9 0.82 1.18 -3.32
CA LEU A 9 0.51 1.90 -2.09
C LEU A 9 0.55 3.40 -2.39
N ARG A 10 -0.52 4.13 -2.06
CA ARG A 10 -0.59 5.59 -2.25
C ARG A 10 -0.96 6.26 -0.95
N LEU A 11 -0.21 7.30 -0.61
CA LEU A 11 -0.68 8.30 0.34
C LEU A 11 -1.37 9.39 -0.47
N GLU A 12 -2.63 9.60 -0.17
CA GLU A 12 -3.47 10.58 -0.83
C GLU A 12 -3.82 11.68 0.15
N GLU A 13 -3.86 12.91 -0.34
CA GLU A 13 -4.25 14.10 0.40
C GLU A 13 -5.61 14.57 -0.06
N ARG A 14 -6.40 15.06 0.89
CA ARG A 14 -7.69 15.66 0.62
C ARG A 14 -7.51 17.02 -0.06
N THR A 15 -8.10 17.18 -1.23
CA THR A 15 -8.09 18.45 -1.97
C THR A 15 -9.13 19.42 -1.38
N PRO A 16 -8.99 20.75 -1.61
CA PRO A 16 -9.94 21.75 -1.10
C PRO A 16 -11.39 21.56 -1.57
N ASP A 17 -11.59 20.93 -2.73
CA ASP A 17 -12.91 20.56 -3.28
C ASP A 17 -13.48 19.25 -2.70
N GLY A 18 -12.77 18.63 -1.75
CA GLY A 18 -13.18 17.40 -1.05
C GLY A 18 -12.80 16.11 -1.77
N GLY A 19 -12.11 16.19 -2.91
CA GLY A 19 -11.50 15.04 -3.59
C GLY A 19 -10.26 14.49 -2.89
N TRP A 20 -9.60 13.53 -3.53
CA TRP A 20 -8.35 12.93 -3.07
C TRP A 20 -7.35 12.91 -4.21
N GLN A 21 -6.12 13.33 -3.92
CA GLN A 21 -5.03 13.31 -4.89
C GLN A 21 -3.81 12.57 -4.32
N PRO A 22 -3.10 11.76 -5.12
CA PRO A 22 -1.88 11.10 -4.66
C PRO A 22 -0.77 12.13 -4.40
N VAL A 23 -0.17 12.08 -3.22
CA VAL A 23 1.03 12.85 -2.85
C VAL A 23 2.28 12.03 -3.10
N THR A 24 2.24 10.75 -2.73
CA THR A 24 3.30 9.77 -3.00
C THR A 24 2.68 8.43 -3.37
N THR A 25 3.40 7.68 -4.20
CA THR A 25 3.00 6.37 -4.69
C THR A 25 4.23 5.49 -4.75
N THR A 26 4.09 4.24 -4.31
CA THR A 26 5.07 3.17 -4.52
C THR A 26 4.38 1.95 -5.09
N GLU A 27 5.11 1.19 -5.90
CA GLU A 27 4.64 -0.02 -6.55
C GLU A 27 5.68 -1.12 -6.33
N ARG A 28 5.27 -2.24 -5.72
CA ARG A 28 6.19 -3.31 -5.30
C ARG A 28 5.55 -4.69 -5.43
N GLU A 29 6.39 -5.71 -5.45
CA GLU A 29 6.02 -7.08 -5.07
C GLU A 29 6.15 -7.20 -3.54
N PRO A 30 5.31 -8.00 -2.86
CA PRO A 30 5.51 -8.30 -1.44
C PRO A 30 6.91 -8.87 -1.17
N TYR A 31 7.55 -8.42 -0.09
CA TYR A 31 8.95 -8.73 0.24
C TYR A 31 9.93 -8.54 -0.94
N ASP A 32 9.67 -7.59 -1.84
CA ASP A 32 10.42 -7.36 -3.07
C ASP A 32 10.57 -8.60 -3.97
N GLY A 33 9.61 -9.53 -3.89
CA GLY A 33 9.62 -10.77 -4.64
C GLY A 33 10.57 -11.84 -4.09
N VAL A 34 11.26 -11.58 -2.97
CA VAL A 34 12.19 -12.54 -2.33
C VAL A 34 11.46 -13.79 -1.85
N ILE A 35 10.21 -13.64 -1.40
CA ILE A 35 9.34 -14.76 -1.01
C ILE A 35 8.17 -14.79 -2.00
N PRO A 36 8.19 -15.69 -3.00
CA PRO A 36 7.12 -15.77 -3.98
C PRO A 36 5.77 -16.04 -3.31
N THR A 37 4.77 -15.26 -3.71
CA THR A 37 3.40 -15.37 -3.18
C THR A 37 2.74 -16.71 -3.49
N ALA A 38 3.32 -17.50 -4.41
CA ALA A 38 2.90 -18.87 -4.71
C ALA A 38 3.12 -19.86 -3.56
N PHE A 39 3.98 -19.53 -2.59
CA PHE A 39 4.25 -20.36 -1.41
C PHE A 39 3.43 -19.94 -0.19
N TRP A 40 2.56 -18.94 -0.32
CA TRP A 40 1.74 -18.48 0.79
C TRP A 40 0.53 -19.39 0.94
N ASP A 41 0.33 -19.90 2.16
CA ASP A 41 -0.85 -20.67 2.49
C ASP A 41 -2.11 -19.79 2.48
N GLU A 42 -3.23 -20.35 2.05
CA GLU A 42 -4.50 -19.63 2.09
C GLU A 42 -4.91 -19.31 3.53
N GLY A 43 -5.38 -18.09 3.76
CA GLY A 43 -5.90 -17.65 5.07
C GLY A 43 -4.85 -17.15 6.06
N ILE A 44 -3.55 -17.18 5.71
CA ILE A 44 -2.51 -16.58 6.56
C ILE A 44 -2.51 -15.04 6.43
N THR A 45 -2.21 -14.36 7.53
CA THR A 45 -1.91 -12.92 7.50
C THR A 45 -0.44 -12.72 7.23
N VAL A 46 -0.11 -11.96 6.18
CA VAL A 46 1.26 -11.54 5.87
C VAL A 46 1.46 -10.09 6.30
N VAL A 47 2.59 -9.82 6.96
CA VAL A 47 2.99 -8.46 7.38
C VAL A 47 4.06 -7.94 6.43
N GLU A 48 3.72 -6.90 5.68
CA GLU A 48 4.59 -6.21 4.74
C GLU A 48 4.97 -4.85 5.33
N TYR A 49 6.26 -4.48 5.26
CA TYR A 49 6.73 -3.14 5.55
C TYR A 49 7.07 -2.44 4.24
N SER A 50 6.42 -1.31 3.97
CA SER A 50 6.61 -0.53 2.74
C SER A 50 6.99 0.89 3.06
N GLU A 51 7.95 1.42 2.32
CA GLU A 51 8.32 2.83 2.39
C GLU A 51 7.61 3.65 1.31
N LEU A 52 7.21 4.86 1.68
CA LEU A 52 6.70 5.87 0.76
C LEU A 52 7.78 6.93 0.55
N SER A 53 8.06 7.25 -0.71
CA SER A 53 9.02 8.28 -1.10
C SER A 53 8.39 9.21 -2.15
N PRO A 54 8.62 10.54 -2.07
CA PRO A 54 9.38 11.26 -1.06
C PRO A 54 8.63 11.36 0.29
N PRO A 55 9.32 11.73 1.39
CA PRO A 55 8.68 12.05 2.66
C PRO A 55 7.61 13.14 2.48
N VAL A 56 6.48 13.01 3.16
CA VAL A 56 5.41 14.02 3.12
C VAL A 56 5.56 14.97 4.31
N PRO A 57 5.76 16.28 4.07
CA PRO A 57 5.83 17.27 5.13
C PRO A 57 4.55 17.28 5.97
N ASP A 58 4.67 17.55 7.26
CA ASP A 58 3.55 17.71 8.21
C ASP A 58 2.68 16.46 8.43
N PHE A 59 3.07 15.29 7.90
CA PHE A 59 2.52 14.01 8.31
C PHE A 59 3.24 13.54 9.60
N PRO A 60 2.54 13.16 10.70
CA PRO A 60 1.11 12.87 10.85
C PRO A 60 0.30 14.00 11.52
N ALA A 61 0.74 15.25 11.50
CA ALA A 61 0.11 16.36 12.24
C ALA A 61 -1.34 16.69 11.79
N ALA A 62 -1.81 16.12 10.69
CA ALA A 62 -3.18 16.25 10.18
C ALA A 62 -3.74 14.89 9.69
N PRO A 63 -4.17 13.98 10.58
CA PRO A 63 -4.60 12.64 10.19
C PRO A 63 -5.83 12.65 9.26
N ASP A 64 -6.75 13.60 9.43
CA ASP A 64 -7.95 13.73 8.57
C ASP A 64 -7.66 14.30 7.17
N ARG A 65 -6.45 14.80 6.94
CA ARG A 65 -6.00 15.36 5.67
C ARG A 65 -5.49 14.28 4.72
N TYR A 66 -5.09 13.13 5.24
CA TYR A 66 -4.44 12.08 4.47
C TYR A 66 -5.16 10.75 4.58
N ARG A 67 -5.07 9.93 3.54
CA ARG A 67 -5.47 8.51 3.59
C ARG A 67 -4.45 7.64 2.88
N LEU A 68 -4.27 6.44 3.40
CA LEU A 68 -3.46 5.41 2.77
C LEU A 68 -4.36 4.48 1.96
N THR A 69 -4.03 4.24 0.70
CA THR A 69 -4.75 3.30 -0.15
C THR A 69 -3.81 2.21 -0.66
N LEU A 70 -4.29 0.97 -0.66
CA LEU A 70 -3.59 -0.20 -1.19
C LEU A 70 -4.42 -0.78 -2.34
N GLN A 71 -3.80 -0.95 -3.52
CA GLN A 71 -4.39 -1.65 -4.66
C GLN A 71 -3.52 -2.84 -5.01
N MET A 72 -4.05 -4.05 -4.83
CA MET A 72 -3.38 -5.27 -5.31
C MET A 72 -3.78 -5.59 -6.75
N TYR A 73 -2.88 -6.22 -7.49
CA TYR A 73 -3.12 -6.71 -8.84
C TYR A 73 -2.32 -7.99 -9.10
N ASP A 74 -2.80 -8.78 -10.05
CA ASP A 74 -2.09 -9.94 -10.56
C ASP A 74 -0.82 -9.49 -11.29
N GLY A 75 0.34 -10.00 -10.87
CA GLY A 75 1.65 -9.52 -11.31
C GLY A 75 1.98 -9.85 -12.76
N GLU A 76 1.28 -10.81 -13.37
CA GLU A 76 1.49 -11.20 -14.77
C GLU A 76 0.53 -10.48 -15.71
N THR A 77 -0.76 -10.51 -15.41
CA THR A 77 -1.82 -9.94 -16.25
C THR A 77 -2.07 -8.46 -15.99
N LEU A 78 -1.56 -7.93 -14.87
CA LEU A 78 -1.82 -6.58 -14.36
C LEU A 78 -3.29 -6.30 -14.03
N ALA A 79 -4.12 -7.34 -13.97
CA ALA A 79 -5.52 -7.22 -13.61
C ALA A 79 -5.66 -6.81 -12.14
N LYS A 80 -6.40 -5.74 -11.87
CA LYS A 80 -6.72 -5.29 -10.51
C LYS A 80 -7.52 -6.38 -9.78
N LEU A 81 -7.08 -6.72 -8.57
CA LEU A 81 -7.80 -7.66 -7.74
C LEU A 81 -8.92 -6.94 -6.96
N PRO A 82 -10.09 -7.58 -6.80
CA PRO A 82 -11.19 -7.01 -6.03
C PRO A 82 -10.88 -7.03 -4.53
N VAL A 83 -11.35 -6.00 -3.82
CA VAL A 83 -11.34 -6.00 -2.35
C VAL A 83 -12.51 -6.84 -1.87
N THR A 84 -12.23 -8.02 -1.31
CA THR A 84 -13.25 -8.92 -0.75
C THR A 84 -13.50 -8.68 0.73
N ARG A 85 -12.54 -8.07 1.43
CA ARG A 85 -12.63 -7.64 2.83
C ARG A 85 -11.79 -6.38 3.04
N GLY A 86 -12.40 -5.35 3.64
CA GLY A 86 -11.65 -4.17 4.11
C GLY A 86 -10.86 -4.53 5.37
N GLY A 87 -9.61 -4.08 5.43
CA GLY A 87 -8.76 -4.18 6.62
C GLY A 87 -8.57 -2.83 7.30
N GLU A 88 -8.12 -2.86 8.55
CA GLU A 88 -7.53 -1.70 9.22
C GLU A 88 -6.01 -1.73 8.95
N GLY A 89 -5.41 -0.56 8.80
CA GLY A 89 -3.97 -0.41 8.63
C GLY A 89 -3.45 0.62 9.60
N GLU A 90 -2.27 0.37 10.18
CA GLU A 90 -1.55 1.33 11.00
C GLU A 90 -0.51 2.04 10.14
N LEU A 91 -0.47 3.37 10.21
CA LEU A 91 0.56 4.17 9.56
C LEU A 91 1.53 4.69 10.63
N VAL A 92 2.69 4.06 10.71
CA VAL A 92 3.74 4.43 11.67
C VAL A 92 4.71 5.38 11.00
N VAL A 93 4.91 6.57 11.59
CA VAL A 93 5.93 7.54 11.16
C VAL A 93 7.20 7.26 11.94
N LEU A 94 8.22 6.77 11.23
CA LEU A 94 9.56 6.62 11.77
C LEU A 94 10.31 7.95 11.56
N TRP A 95 10.52 8.69 12.63
CA TRP A 95 11.46 9.82 12.60
C TRP A 95 12.88 9.26 12.68
N GLY A 96 13.78 9.73 11.82
CA GLY A 96 15.21 9.47 11.99
C GLY A 96 15.74 10.31 13.15
N ASP A 97 16.54 9.69 14.03
CA ASP A 97 17.29 10.37 15.10
C ASP A 97 18.30 11.38 14.55
#